data_AF-A0A0N4YYI8-F1
#
_entry.id   AF-A0A0N4YYI8-F1
#
_cell.length_a   1.000
_cell.length_b   1.000
_cell.length_c   1.000
_cell.angle_alpha   90.00
_cell.angle_beta   90.00
_cell.angle_gamma   90.00
#
_symmetry.space_group_name_H-M   'P 1'
#
loop_
_entity.id
_entity.type
_entity.pdbx_description
1 polymer ?
#
loop_
_entity_poly.entity_id
_entity_poly.type
_entity_poly.pdbx_seq_one_letter_code
_entity_poly.pdbx_strand_id
1 'polypeptide(L)'
;MWYCRKRTYLVAVLTRVSEPGVRAAFRSTYGRFKEMTYSFSNYIRESCTQVRAVLKVDDDLAWNVGQMFDYLFKINQTTKELYCRTVKNPLVNRDKRERWYISEADYPYKHFPEYCLSPVYAATPATISALAEATNKIPHLWLDDVWSLGIVAYEAGVSFRQLSFNVERDIHQPFLNGSVITQY
;
A
#
# COMPACT_ATOMS: atom_id res chain seq x y z
N MET A 1 4.42 9.60 23.61
CA MET A 1 3.80 9.13 22.35
C MET A 1 3.43 7.65 22.57
N TRP A 2 2.14 7.35 22.77
CA TRP A 2 1.65 6.10 23.40
C TRP A 2 0.56 5.37 22.59
N TYR A 3 0.31 5.77 21.34
CA TYR A 3 -0.95 5.51 20.64
C TYR A 3 -1.25 4.01 20.40
N CYS A 4 -0.23 3.20 20.15
CA CYS A 4 -0.39 1.77 19.84
C CYS A 4 -0.34 0.83 21.06
N ARG A 5 -0.05 1.35 22.26
CA ARG A 5 0.09 0.51 23.46
C ARG A 5 -1.29 -0.03 23.86
N LYS A 6 -1.40 -1.35 24.06
CA LYS A 6 -2.66 -2.08 24.37
C LYS A 6 -3.70 -2.12 23.24
N ARG A 7 -3.33 -1.90 21.98
CA ARG A 7 -4.24 -2.02 20.82
C ARG A 7 -3.99 -3.32 20.07
N THR A 8 -5.05 -3.98 19.61
CA THR A 8 -4.94 -5.20 18.79
C THR A 8 -4.62 -4.89 17.33
N TYR A 9 -5.17 -3.80 16.80
CA TYR A 9 -5.01 -3.39 15.41
C TYR A 9 -4.67 -1.90 15.35
N LEU A 10 -3.96 -1.51 14.30
CA LEU A 10 -3.80 -0.12 13.91
C LEU A 10 -4.43 0.08 12.53
N VAL A 11 -5.34 1.05 12.43
CA VAL A 11 -5.91 1.49 11.15
C VAL A 11 -5.33 2.86 10.82
N ALA A 12 -4.67 2.97 9.68
CA ALA A 12 -4.16 4.22 9.14
C ALA A 12 -4.97 4.61 7.90
N VAL A 13 -5.68 5.73 8.01
CA VAL A 13 -6.37 6.35 6.87
C VAL A 13 -5.43 7.37 6.27
N LEU A 14 -5.08 7.21 4.99
CA LEU A 14 -4.15 8.08 4.29
C LEU A 14 -4.86 8.74 3.11
N THR A 15 -4.69 10.05 2.95
CA THR A 15 -5.20 10.75 1.77
C THR A 15 -4.25 10.58 0.59
N ARG A 16 -4.78 10.10 -0.53
CA ARG A 16 -4.03 10.01 -1.78
C ARG A 16 -4.07 11.34 -2.53
N VAL A 17 -3.00 12.12 -2.43
CA VAL A 17 -2.86 13.36 -3.21
C VAL A 17 -2.51 13.00 -4.66
N SER A 18 -3.53 12.95 -5.54
CA SER A 18 -3.36 12.47 -6.92
C SER A 18 -3.27 13.59 -7.96
N GLU A 19 -3.78 14.79 -7.65
CA GLU A 19 -3.78 15.95 -8.55
C GLU A 19 -2.38 16.59 -8.68
N PRO A 20 -1.90 16.92 -9.89
CA PRO A 20 -0.55 17.47 -10.09
C PRO A 20 -0.28 18.76 -9.31
N GLY A 21 -1.24 19.69 -9.26
CA GLY A 21 -1.10 20.97 -8.54
C GLY A 21 -1.02 20.78 -7.03
N VAL A 22 -1.89 19.93 -6.48
CA VAL A 22 -1.88 19.58 -5.05
C VAL A 22 -0.65 18.75 -4.70
N ARG A 23 -0.18 17.85 -5.58
CA ARG A 23 1.09 17.12 -5.41
C ARG A 23 2.29 18.06 -5.38
N ALA A 24 2.32 19.08 -6.22
CA ALA A 24 3.39 20.06 -6.23
C ALA A 24 3.39 20.89 -4.94
N ALA A 25 2.22 21.36 -4.52
CA ALA A 25 2.04 22.09 -3.26
C ALA A 25 2.36 21.21 -2.03
N PHE A 26 1.91 19.97 -2.02
CA PHE A 26 2.24 18.99 -0.98
C PHE A 26 3.74 18.72 -0.97
N ARG A 27 4.38 18.59 -2.14
CA ARG A 27 5.82 18.40 -2.25
C ARG A 27 6.63 19.60 -1.78
N SER A 28 6.17 20.83 -2.01
CA SER A 28 6.83 22.03 -1.53
C SER A 28 6.67 22.23 -0.02
N THR A 29 5.56 21.78 0.56
CA THR A 29 5.22 22.01 1.97
C THR A 29 5.61 20.86 2.89
N TYR A 30 5.40 19.62 2.45
CA TYR A 30 5.55 18.39 3.24
C TYR A 30 6.56 17.40 2.64
N GLY A 31 7.21 17.75 1.52
CA GLY A 31 8.26 16.94 0.88
C GLY A 31 7.76 15.82 -0.04
N ARG A 32 8.66 14.95 -0.51
CA ARG A 32 8.36 13.95 -1.56
C ARG A 32 7.41 12.86 -1.05
N PHE A 33 6.57 12.29 -1.94
CA PHE A 33 5.65 11.19 -1.58
C PHE A 33 6.33 9.99 -0.90
N LYS A 34 7.60 9.72 -1.25
CA LYS A 34 8.52 8.85 -0.53
C LYS A 34 8.39 9.00 0.99
N GLU A 35 8.33 10.24 1.45
CA GLU A 35 8.31 10.62 2.87
C GLU A 35 7.02 10.19 3.56
N MET A 36 5.88 10.11 2.87
CA MET A 36 4.64 9.64 3.51
C MET A 36 4.70 8.13 3.78
N THR A 37 4.97 7.32 2.76
CA THR A 37 5.06 5.85 2.89
C THR A 37 6.24 5.45 3.78
N TYR A 38 7.36 6.16 3.67
CA TYR A 38 8.52 5.99 4.56
C TYR A 38 8.20 6.41 6.00
N SER A 39 7.59 7.57 6.24
CA SER A 39 7.25 8.01 7.60
C SER A 39 6.21 7.10 8.24
N PHE A 40 5.19 6.67 7.48
CA PHE A 40 4.21 5.70 7.94
C PHE A 40 4.90 4.41 8.37
N SER A 41 5.68 3.79 7.48
CA SER A 41 6.33 2.51 7.78
C SER A 41 7.37 2.61 8.91
N ASN A 42 8.13 3.70 9.02
CA ASN A 42 9.04 3.94 10.15
C ASN A 42 8.29 4.18 11.47
N TYR A 43 7.21 4.95 11.45
CA TYR A 43 6.38 5.13 12.65
C TYR A 43 5.85 3.79 13.16
N ILE A 44 5.41 2.89 12.26
CA ILE A 44 5.03 1.53 12.65
C ILE A 44 6.20 0.78 13.28
N ARG A 45 7.35 0.76 12.60
CA ARG A 45 8.58 0.09 13.06
C ARG A 45 9.00 0.56 14.45
N GLU A 46 8.90 1.86 14.72
CA GLU A 46 9.41 2.46 15.95
C GLU A 46 8.38 2.48 17.10
N SER A 47 7.08 2.58 16.78
CA SER A 47 6.04 2.87 17.78
C SER A 47 4.92 1.84 17.88
N CYS A 48 4.71 0.97 16.88
CA CYS A 48 3.51 0.12 16.78
C CYS A 48 3.84 -1.35 16.50
N THR A 49 4.81 -1.90 17.23
CA THR A 49 5.27 -3.30 17.04
C THR A 49 4.41 -4.35 17.75
N GLN A 50 3.53 -3.95 18.67
CA GLN A 50 2.71 -4.86 19.50
C GLN A 50 1.33 -5.19 18.91
N VAL A 51 0.93 -4.54 17.82
CA VAL A 51 -0.38 -4.81 17.17
C VAL A 51 -0.31 -6.12 16.38
N ARG A 52 -1.43 -6.82 16.25
CA ARG A 52 -1.54 -8.05 15.45
C ARG A 52 -1.36 -7.77 13.96
N ALA A 53 -1.99 -6.71 13.48
CA ALA A 53 -1.92 -6.28 12.10
C ALA A 53 -2.12 -4.76 12.01
N VAL A 54 -1.58 -4.19 10.94
CA VAL A 54 -1.79 -2.82 10.52
C VAL A 54 -2.60 -2.86 9.23
N LEU A 55 -3.66 -2.08 9.19
CA LEU A 55 -4.48 -1.85 8.00
C LEU A 55 -4.22 -0.42 7.53
N LYS A 56 -3.79 -0.28 6.28
CA LYS A 56 -3.80 1.01 5.58
C LYS A 56 -5.03 1.04 4.67
N VAL A 57 -5.76 2.16 4.68
CA VAL A 57 -6.86 2.46 3.76
C VAL A 57 -6.71 3.88 3.20
N ASP A 58 -7.08 4.10 1.94
CA ASP A 58 -7.29 5.46 1.43
C ASP A 58 -8.61 6.03 1.98
N ASP A 59 -8.75 7.35 1.97
CA ASP A 59 -9.93 8.08 2.42
C ASP A 59 -11.08 8.09 1.41
N ASP A 60 -10.83 7.70 0.16
CA ASP A 60 -11.81 7.62 -0.92
C ASP A 60 -12.37 6.20 -1.13
N LEU A 61 -12.44 5.40 -0.05
CA LEU A 61 -12.77 3.99 -0.13
C LEU A 61 -13.97 3.56 0.74
N ALA A 62 -14.85 2.73 0.18
CA ALA A 62 -15.87 2.02 0.93
C ALA A 62 -15.34 0.65 1.40
N TRP A 63 -15.58 0.30 2.67
CA TRP A 63 -15.12 -0.97 3.23
C TRP A 63 -16.10 -1.53 4.28
N ASN A 64 -16.30 -2.85 4.25
CA ASN A 64 -17.09 -3.55 5.24
C ASN A 64 -16.22 -3.78 6.49
N VAL A 65 -16.43 -2.95 7.50
CA VAL A 65 -15.61 -2.96 8.72
C VAL A 65 -15.63 -4.34 9.39
N GLY A 66 -16.81 -4.96 9.57
CA GLY A 66 -16.93 -6.26 10.22
C GLY A 66 -16.13 -7.35 9.49
N GLN A 67 -16.36 -7.50 8.18
CA GLN A 67 -15.63 -8.48 7.37
C GLN A 67 -14.12 -8.18 7.30
N MET A 68 -13.73 -6.91 7.29
CA MET A 68 -12.32 -6.53 7.32
C MET A 68 -11.66 -6.98 8.62
N PHE A 69 -12.29 -6.75 9.78
CA PHE A 69 -11.72 -7.20 11.05
C PHE A 69 -11.71 -8.73 11.18
N ASP A 70 -12.70 -9.45 10.64
CA ASP A 70 -12.66 -10.91 10.54
C ASP A 70 -11.49 -11.40 9.66
N TYR A 71 -11.19 -10.67 8.59
CA TYR A 71 -10.05 -10.94 7.72
C TYR A 71 -8.72 -10.64 8.43
N LEU A 72 -8.58 -9.48 9.08
CA LEU A 72 -7.39 -9.09 9.86
C LEU A 72 -7.12 -10.07 11.01
N PHE A 73 -8.18 -10.62 11.63
CA PHE A 73 -8.05 -11.63 12.67
C PHE A 73 -7.40 -12.91 12.14
N LYS A 74 -7.61 -13.26 10.87
CA LYS A 74 -7.05 -14.47 10.24
C LYS A 74 -5.63 -14.29 9.68
N ILE A 75 -5.08 -13.07 9.68
CA ILE A 75 -3.70 -12.81 9.24
C ILE A 75 -2.73 -13.65 10.07
N ASN A 76 -1.83 -14.35 9.36
CA ASN A 76 -0.75 -15.08 10.01
C ASN A 76 0.34 -14.10 10.46
N GLN A 77 0.65 -14.12 11.76
CA GLN A 77 1.66 -13.24 12.36
C GLN A 77 3.10 -13.66 12.07
N THR A 78 3.33 -14.90 11.62
CA THR A 78 4.67 -15.44 11.37
C THR A 78 5.11 -15.32 9.92
N THR A 79 4.20 -14.95 9.00
CA THR A 79 4.51 -14.82 7.58
C THR A 79 4.89 -13.39 7.23
N LYS A 80 5.72 -13.27 6.19
CA LYS A 80 6.15 -11.99 5.63
C LYS A 80 5.30 -11.65 4.41
N GLU A 81 4.03 -11.32 4.68
CA GLU A 81 3.01 -11.17 3.65
C GLU A 81 2.34 -9.79 3.67
N LEU A 82 2.07 -9.25 2.48
CA LEU A 82 1.13 -8.15 2.23
C LEU A 82 -0.22 -8.71 1.78
N TYR A 83 -1.29 -8.24 2.40
CA TYR A 83 -2.66 -8.67 2.15
C TYR A 83 -3.39 -7.56 1.39
N CYS A 84 -3.64 -7.76 0.10
CA CYS A 84 -4.07 -6.71 -0.82
C CYS A 84 -4.62 -7.30 -2.12
N ARG A 85 -5.14 -6.45 -3.02
CA ARG A 85 -5.30 -6.79 -4.43
C ARG A 85 -3.97 -6.58 -5.15
N THR A 86 -3.52 -7.56 -5.93
CA THR A 86 -2.26 -7.46 -6.69
C THR A 86 -2.45 -7.31 -8.19
N VAL A 87 -1.44 -6.73 -8.84
CA VAL A 87 -1.25 -6.77 -10.29
C VAL A 87 0.03 -7.54 -10.57
N LYS A 88 -0.05 -8.56 -11.44
CA LYS A 88 1.07 -9.45 -11.75
C LYS A 88 1.71 -9.10 -13.08
N ASN A 89 3.02 -8.88 -13.05
CA ASN A 89 3.86 -8.64 -14.24
C ASN A 89 3.29 -7.61 -15.25
N PRO A 90 2.85 -6.42 -14.83
CA PRO A 90 2.34 -5.43 -15.77
C PRO A 90 3.46 -4.78 -16.59
N LEU A 91 3.15 -4.45 -17.84
CA LEU A 91 4.05 -3.71 -18.72
C LEU A 91 4.28 -2.30 -18.20
N VAL A 92 5.53 -1.85 -18.28
CA VAL A 92 5.88 -0.46 -17.96
C VAL A 92 5.37 0.45 -19.07
N ASN A 93 4.64 1.50 -18.71
CA ASN A 93 4.15 2.46 -19.68
C ASN A 93 5.28 3.35 -20.21
N ARG A 94 5.58 3.22 -21.50
CA ARG A 94 6.64 3.97 -22.20
C ARG A 94 6.10 5.10 -23.09
N ASP A 95 4.79 5.33 -23.10
CA ASP A 95 4.22 6.46 -23.83
C ASP A 95 4.33 7.75 -23.01
N LYS A 96 5.09 8.72 -23.51
CA LYS A 96 5.29 10.04 -22.87
C LYS A 96 4.01 10.86 -22.73
N ARG A 97 2.93 10.50 -23.43
CA ARG A 97 1.63 11.18 -23.37
C ARG A 97 0.76 10.68 -22.22
N GLU A 98 1.08 9.50 -21.69
CA GLU A 98 0.29 8.86 -20.65
C GLU A 98 0.69 9.34 -19.25
N ARG A 99 -0.30 9.44 -18.35
CA ARG A 99 -0.11 9.90 -16.97
C ARG A 99 0.97 9.09 -16.23
N TRP A 100 1.07 7.80 -16.52
CA TRP A 100 1.90 6.82 -15.81
C TRP A 100 3.21 6.49 -16.52
N TYR A 101 3.70 7.38 -17.41
CA TYR A 101 4.97 7.21 -18.13
C TYR A 101 6.17 6.98 -17.19
N ILE A 102 7.04 6.05 -17.57
CA ILE A 102 8.34 5.79 -16.94
C ILE A 102 9.42 5.69 -18.03
N SER A 103 10.51 6.44 -17.86
CA SER A 103 11.65 6.37 -18.78
C SER A 103 12.48 5.11 -18.56
N GLU A 104 13.22 4.67 -19.58
CA GLU A 104 14.15 3.53 -19.43
C GLU A 104 15.28 3.85 -18.44
N ALA A 105 15.66 5.12 -18.31
CA ALA A 105 16.64 5.57 -17.33
C ALA A 105 16.13 5.44 -15.88
N ASP A 106 14.84 5.73 -15.63
CA ASP A 106 14.24 5.59 -14.31
C ASP A 106 13.99 4.12 -13.92
N TYR A 107 13.69 3.28 -14.91
CA TYR A 107 13.46 1.85 -14.72
C TYR A 107 13.76 1.10 -16.03
N PRO A 108 14.85 0.31 -16.11
CA PRO A 108 15.31 -0.28 -17.36
C PRO A 108 14.54 -1.55 -17.78
N TYR A 109 13.75 -2.15 -16.88
CA TYR A 109 13.07 -3.40 -17.17
C TYR A 109 11.74 -3.20 -17.91
N LYS A 110 11.32 -4.20 -18.69
CA LYS A 110 10.09 -4.16 -19.50
C LYS A 110 8.80 -4.28 -18.65
N HIS A 111 8.87 -4.98 -17.52
CA HIS A 111 7.74 -5.23 -16.64
C HIS A 111 8.07 -4.82 -15.20
N PHE A 112 7.04 -4.42 -14.46
CA PHE A 112 7.13 -4.31 -13.00
C PHE A 112 7.02 -5.70 -12.35
N PRO A 113 7.60 -5.88 -11.15
CA PRO A 113 7.29 -7.05 -10.33
C PRO A 113 5.80 -7.06 -9.95
N GLU A 114 5.32 -8.18 -9.38
CA GLU A 114 4.02 -8.18 -8.72
C GLU A 114 3.99 -7.09 -7.64
N TYR A 115 2.92 -6.30 -7.59
CA TYR A 115 2.75 -5.26 -6.57
C TYR A 115 1.31 -5.20 -6.07
N CYS A 116 1.16 -4.76 -4.82
CA CYS A 116 -0.17 -4.42 -4.27
C CYS A 116 -0.67 -3.10 -4.81
N LEU A 117 -1.94 -3.05 -5.20
CA LEU A 117 -2.63 -1.80 -5.41
C LEU A 117 -2.98 -1.19 -4.05
N SER A 118 -2.52 0.04 -3.83
CA SER A 118 -3.08 0.91 -2.82
C SER A 118 -4.34 1.49 -3.47
N PRO A 119 -5.50 1.16 -2.90
CA PRO A 119 -5.92 2.00 -1.79
C PRO A 119 -5.97 1.29 -0.44
N VAL A 120 -5.93 -0.05 -0.42
CA VAL A 120 -6.01 -0.82 0.83
C VAL A 120 -4.98 -1.94 0.85
N TYR A 121 -4.29 -2.08 1.98
CA TYR A 121 -3.49 -3.26 2.26
C TYR A 121 -3.40 -3.48 3.77
N ALA A 122 -3.18 -4.73 4.17
CA ALA A 122 -2.88 -5.10 5.53
C ALA A 122 -1.59 -5.90 5.62
N ALA A 123 -0.91 -5.79 6.75
CA ALA A 123 0.34 -6.49 7.02
C ALA A 123 0.61 -6.60 8.52
N THR A 124 1.51 -7.50 8.89
CA THR A 124 2.06 -7.54 10.25
C THR A 124 3.03 -6.37 10.46
N PRO A 125 3.26 -5.90 11.70
CA PRO A 125 4.30 -4.91 11.97
C PRO A 125 5.69 -5.36 11.51
N ALA A 126 5.98 -6.66 11.56
CA ALA A 126 7.24 -7.25 11.09
C ALA A 126 7.39 -7.09 9.57
N THR A 127 6.34 -7.36 8.79
CA THR A 127 6.34 -7.12 7.33
C THR A 127 6.55 -5.63 7.03
N ILE A 128 5.84 -4.72 7.71
CA ILE A 128 6.01 -3.27 7.50
C ILE A 128 7.42 -2.80 7.86
N SER A 129 8.00 -3.35 8.93
CA SER A 129 9.37 -3.03 9.35
C SER A 129 10.39 -3.46 8.28
N ALA A 130 10.21 -4.64 7.68
CA ALA A 130 11.06 -5.10 6.60
C ALA A 130 10.94 -4.24 5.33
N LEU A 131 9.73 -3.78 5.00
CA LEU A 131 9.55 -2.80 3.91
C LEU A 131 10.31 -1.52 4.21
N ALA A 132 10.15 -0.96 5.43
CA ALA A 132 10.83 0.26 5.86
C ALA A 132 12.35 0.15 5.73
N GLU A 133 12.95 -0.97 6.16
CA GLU A 133 14.39 -1.22 6.03
C GLU A 133 14.87 -1.28 4.57
N ALA A 134 14.07 -1.89 3.69
CA ALA A 134 14.41 -2.04 2.27
C ALA A 134 14.34 -0.70 1.51
N THR A 135 13.49 0.24 1.93
CA THR A 135 13.36 1.54 1.24
C THR A 135 14.66 2.35 1.15
N ASN A 136 15.61 2.13 2.08
CA ASN A 136 16.89 2.83 2.10
C ASN A 136 17.89 2.31 1.05
N LYS A 137 17.65 1.13 0.49
CA LYS A 137 18.55 0.45 -0.45
C LYS A 137 18.17 0.67 -1.92
N ILE A 138 16.98 1.23 -2.17
CA ILE A 138 16.36 1.21 -3.50
C ILE A 138 16.14 2.64 -3.98
N PRO A 139 16.60 3.00 -5.19
CA PRO A 139 16.28 4.28 -5.81
C PRO A 139 14.77 4.49 -5.88
N HIS A 140 14.32 5.70 -5.56
CA HIS A 140 12.90 6.00 -5.52
C HIS A 140 12.30 6.12 -6.93
N LEU A 141 11.26 5.34 -7.21
CA LEU A 141 10.41 5.48 -8.39
C LEU A 141 9.14 6.23 -8.01
N TRP A 142 8.68 7.15 -8.86
CA TRP A 142 7.58 8.07 -8.51
C TRP A 142 6.20 7.41 -8.40
N LEU A 143 6.02 6.22 -8.98
CA LEU A 143 4.82 5.41 -8.84
C LEU A 143 4.86 4.69 -7.47
N ASP A 144 4.21 5.28 -6.46
CA ASP A 144 4.36 4.83 -5.06
C ASP A 144 3.95 3.37 -4.86
N ASP A 145 2.79 2.92 -5.35
CA ASP A 145 2.33 1.54 -5.19
C ASP A 145 3.30 0.54 -5.84
N VAL A 146 3.82 0.87 -7.02
CA VAL A 146 4.81 0.05 -7.74
C VAL A 146 6.13 0.03 -6.99
N TRP A 147 6.56 1.18 -6.48
CA TRP A 147 7.83 1.30 -5.78
C TRP A 147 7.78 0.64 -4.39
N SER A 148 6.87 1.07 -3.53
CA SER A 148 6.82 0.69 -2.12
C SER A 148 6.19 -0.69 -1.88
N LEU A 149 5.20 -1.08 -2.68
CA LEU A 149 4.49 -2.35 -2.52
C LEU A 149 4.80 -3.37 -3.63
N GLY A 150 5.75 -3.04 -4.51
CA GLY A 150 6.25 -3.91 -5.57
C GLY A 150 7.76 -4.11 -5.49
N ILE A 151 8.53 -3.11 -5.91
CA ILE A 151 10.00 -3.18 -5.98
C ILE A 151 10.59 -3.35 -4.56
N VAL A 152 10.18 -2.52 -3.60
CA VAL A 152 10.61 -2.62 -2.20
C VAL A 152 10.13 -3.93 -1.58
N ALA A 153 8.91 -4.37 -1.89
CA ALA A 153 8.37 -5.65 -1.40
C ALA A 153 9.19 -6.84 -1.92
N TYR A 154 9.57 -6.81 -3.21
CA TYR A 154 10.41 -7.81 -3.84
C TYR A 154 11.79 -7.91 -3.18
N GLU A 155 12.47 -6.77 -3.01
CA GLU A 155 13.78 -6.72 -2.33
C GLU A 155 13.69 -7.12 -0.85
N ALA A 156 12.58 -6.82 -0.20
CA ALA A 156 12.32 -7.27 1.15
C ALA A 156 11.94 -8.76 1.22
N GLY A 157 11.74 -9.48 0.12
CA GLY A 157 11.27 -10.87 0.14
C GLY A 157 9.85 -11.02 0.73
N VAL A 158 8.98 -10.04 0.48
CA VAL A 158 7.58 -10.04 0.90
C VAL A 158 6.73 -10.72 -0.17
N SER A 159 5.87 -11.66 0.26
CA SER A 159 4.89 -12.31 -0.61
C SER A 159 3.49 -11.70 -0.48
N PHE A 160 2.56 -12.09 -1.36
CA PHE A 160 1.23 -11.48 -1.43
C PHE A 160 0.10 -12.46 -1.09
N ARG A 161 -0.93 -11.96 -0.41
CA ARG A 161 -2.19 -12.65 -0.13
C ARG A 161 -3.36 -11.80 -0.64
N GLN A 162 -4.33 -12.44 -1.27
CA GLN A 162 -5.45 -11.74 -1.87
C GLN A 162 -6.45 -11.21 -0.83
N LEU A 163 -6.78 -9.94 -0.96
CA LEU A 163 -7.90 -9.27 -0.31
C LEU A 163 -8.99 -9.00 -1.35
N SER A 164 -10.22 -9.44 -1.10
CA SER A 164 -11.34 -9.24 -2.03
C SER A 164 -11.64 -7.76 -2.21
N PHE A 165 -11.54 -7.26 -3.44
CA PHE A 165 -11.62 -5.84 -3.75
C PHE A 165 -12.33 -5.63 -5.10
N ASN A 166 -13.36 -4.78 -5.13
CA ASN A 166 -13.99 -4.34 -6.36
C ASN A 166 -13.45 -2.97 -6.82
N VAL A 167 -12.93 -2.91 -8.06
CA VAL A 167 -12.43 -1.65 -8.66
C VAL A 167 -13.44 -0.94 -9.55
N GLU A 168 -14.57 -1.58 -9.85
CA GLU A 168 -15.60 -0.98 -10.69
C GLU A 168 -16.39 0.02 -9.87
N ARG A 169 -16.04 1.30 -10.01
CA ARG A 169 -16.61 2.41 -9.24
C ARG A 169 -18.13 2.50 -9.40
N ASP A 170 -18.64 2.18 -10.58
CA ASP A 170 -20.07 2.30 -10.89
C ASP A 170 -20.87 1.03 -10.54
N ILE A 171 -20.21 -0.05 -10.10
CA ILE A 171 -20.87 -1.33 -9.78
C ILE A 171 -20.76 -1.60 -8.29
N HIS A 172 -21.77 -1.22 -7.52
CA HIS A 172 -21.77 -1.37 -6.05
C HIS A 172 -22.27 -2.73 -5.54
N GLN A 173 -22.89 -3.54 -6.39
CA GLN A 173 -23.62 -4.74 -5.93
C GLN A 173 -22.72 -5.78 -5.25
N PRO A 174 -21.48 -6.03 -5.72
CA PRO A 174 -20.58 -6.92 -5.00
C PRO A 174 -20.26 -6.46 -3.57
N PHE A 175 -20.24 -5.16 -3.33
CA PHE A 175 -19.99 -4.62 -1.99
C PHE A 175 -21.27 -4.68 -1.13
N LEU A 176 -22.41 -4.24 -1.67
CA LEU A 176 -23.68 -4.23 -0.96
C LEU A 176 -24.18 -5.63 -0.58
N ASN A 177 -23.89 -6.65 -1.39
CA ASN A 177 -24.22 -8.05 -1.07
C ASN A 177 -23.17 -8.75 -0.20
N GLY A 178 -22.06 -8.07 0.14
CA GLY A 178 -20.99 -8.59 0.98
C GLY A 178 -20.04 -9.59 0.31
N SER A 179 -20.05 -9.71 -1.02
CA SER A 179 -19.13 -10.60 -1.77
C SER A 179 -17.70 -10.05 -1.87
N VAL A 180 -17.51 -8.74 -1.67
CA VAL A 180 -16.18 -8.12 -1.49
C VAL A 180 -16.11 -7.35 -0.18
N ILE A 181 -14.92 -7.33 0.41
CA ILE A 181 -14.63 -6.58 1.64
C ILE A 181 -14.52 -5.07 1.35
N THR A 182 -14.03 -4.69 0.17
CA THR A 182 -13.69 -3.30 -0.17
C THR A 182 -14.11 -2.92 -1.57
N GLN A 183 -14.45 -1.65 -1.77
CA GLN A 183 -14.82 -1.05 -3.04
C GLN A 183 -14.22 0.35 -3.22
N TYR A 184 -13.69 0.61 -4.41
CA TYR A 184 -13.36 1.97 -4.89
C TYR A 184 -14.63 2.72 -5.32
#